data_AF-A0A4S4N2R7-F1
#
_entry.id   AF-A0A4S4N2R7-F1
#
_cell.length_a   1.000
_cell.length_b   1.000
_cell.length_c   1.000
_cell.angle_alpha   90.00
_cell.angle_beta   90.00
_cell.angle_gamma   90.00
#
_symmetry.space_group_name_H-M   'P 1'
#
loop_
_entity.id
_entity.type
_entity.pdbx_description
1 polymer ?
#
loop_
_entity_poly.entity_id
_entity_poly.type
_entity_poly.pdbx_seq_one_letter_code
_entity_poly.pdbx_strand_id
1 'polypeptide(L)'
;MSNTASSSRPGASSSLAPGDEDIDRLLNREATAFQRENEVERILKAFKLNPYEILDLTDVATPEEIKRKYRQLSLFIHPDKTSHVRAPDAFDLLKKAESELSDKAKREELDAVIKQARIELLREMTLPTNLTDDDSKLSGLTPSWKEQMRAKAKEMLIDEEVRRRKAVKMNLANEGLEARKKEEEVAARKRKAEDDASWEANREQRVGSWRNFASTNKKKKKNKIAVLG
;
A
#
# COMPACT_ATOMS: atom_id res chain seq x y z
N MET A 1 52.90 -28.68 72.73
CA MET A 1 53.91 -29.19 71.77
C MET A 1 53.73 -30.70 71.78
N SER A 2 53.10 -31.34 70.80
CA SER A 2 53.56 -31.45 69.42
C SER A 2 52.41 -31.88 68.49
N ASN A 3 52.31 -31.20 67.35
CA ASN A 3 51.46 -31.51 66.20
C ASN A 3 51.91 -32.82 65.53
N THR A 4 50.97 -33.67 65.14
CA THR A 4 51.13 -34.56 63.98
C THR A 4 49.88 -34.45 63.11
N ALA A 5 50.06 -33.86 61.93
CA ALA A 5 49.04 -33.73 60.89
C ALA A 5 49.09 -34.99 60.01
N SER A 6 47.97 -35.70 59.88
CA SER A 6 47.77 -36.68 58.81
C SER A 6 46.92 -36.06 57.71
N SER A 7 47.58 -35.83 56.58
CA SER A 7 47.03 -35.44 55.30
C SER A 7 46.45 -36.67 54.61
N SER A 8 45.16 -36.64 54.25
CA SER A 8 44.59 -37.51 53.23
C SER A 8 43.56 -36.74 52.39
N ARG A 9 44.05 -36.21 51.27
CA ARG A 9 43.23 -35.85 50.10
C ARG A 9 42.80 -37.15 49.41
N PRO A 10 41.53 -37.32 49.01
CA PRO A 10 41.21 -38.04 47.80
C PRO A 10 41.02 -37.01 46.69
N GLY A 11 41.90 -37.07 45.69
CA GLY A 11 41.60 -36.49 44.39
C GLY A 11 40.46 -37.26 43.78
N ALA A 12 39.34 -36.59 43.54
CA ALA A 12 38.37 -37.02 42.56
C ALA A 12 38.47 -36.01 41.40
N SER A 13 39.35 -36.32 40.45
CA SER A 13 39.23 -35.83 39.08
C SER A 13 37.94 -36.41 38.51
N SER A 14 36.83 -35.74 38.79
CA SER A 14 35.59 -35.94 38.04
C SER A 14 35.76 -35.24 36.70
N SER A 15 36.33 -35.97 35.74
CA SER A 15 36.15 -35.67 34.32
C SER A 15 34.69 -35.94 33.99
N LEU A 16 33.81 -35.01 34.33
CA LEU A 16 32.47 -34.93 33.75
C LEU A 16 32.67 -34.67 32.27
N ALA A 17 32.21 -35.61 31.45
CA ALA A 17 32.35 -35.57 30.00
C ALA A 17 31.83 -34.23 29.44
N PRO A 18 32.51 -33.62 28.46
CA PRO A 18 31.98 -32.45 27.71
C PRO A 18 30.87 -32.88 26.73
N GLY A 19 29.96 -33.75 27.16
CA GLY A 19 29.00 -34.45 26.29
C GLY A 19 27.62 -33.80 26.29
N ASP A 20 26.90 -33.86 27.42
CA ASP A 20 25.48 -33.54 27.41
C ASP A 20 25.16 -32.03 27.45
N GLU A 21 25.87 -31.24 28.25
CA GLU A 21 25.61 -29.79 28.33
C GLU A 21 25.96 -29.04 27.03
N ASP A 22 26.99 -29.50 26.32
CA ASP A 22 27.40 -28.90 25.05
C ASP A 22 26.46 -29.32 23.91
N ILE A 23 25.95 -30.56 23.94
CA ILE A 23 24.89 -31.02 23.02
C ILE A 23 23.60 -30.21 23.27
N ASP A 24 23.18 -30.02 24.52
CA ASP A 24 21.98 -29.24 24.85
C ASP A 24 22.10 -27.77 24.41
N ARG A 25 23.28 -27.16 24.57
CA ARG A 25 23.54 -25.79 24.09
C ARG A 25 23.49 -25.69 22.56
N LEU A 26 24.07 -26.67 21.86
CA LEU A 26 24.03 -26.72 20.39
C LEU A 26 22.62 -26.92 19.88
N LEU A 27 21.87 -27.87 20.45
CA LEU A 27 20.46 -28.12 20.13
C LEU A 27 19.60 -26.89 20.38
N ASN A 28 19.79 -26.19 21.49
CA ASN A 28 19.07 -24.94 21.76
C ASN A 28 19.41 -23.82 20.77
N ARG A 29 20.68 -23.73 20.33
CA ARG A 29 21.10 -22.75 19.31
C ARG A 29 20.49 -23.07 17.95
N GLU A 30 20.45 -24.33 17.57
CA GLU A 30 19.83 -24.77 16.32
C GLU A 30 18.32 -24.62 16.36
N ALA A 31 17.67 -24.99 17.46
CA ALA A 31 16.23 -24.80 17.65
C ALA A 31 15.84 -23.32 17.54
N THR A 32 16.62 -22.42 18.14
CA THR A 32 16.38 -20.98 18.04
C THR A 32 16.71 -20.41 16.66
N ALA A 33 17.68 -20.98 15.92
CA ALA A 33 17.91 -20.63 14.52
C ALA A 33 16.74 -21.04 13.63
N PHE A 34 16.26 -22.28 13.78
CA PHE A 34 15.11 -22.82 13.06
C PHE A 34 13.84 -22.01 13.34
N GLN A 35 13.59 -21.64 14.60
CA GLN A 35 12.46 -20.79 14.96
C GLN A 35 12.53 -19.41 14.30
N ARG A 36 13.73 -18.82 14.15
CA ARG A 36 13.92 -17.53 13.47
C ARG A 36 13.65 -17.64 11.97
N GLU A 37 14.10 -18.72 11.34
CA GLU A 37 13.82 -18.99 9.92
C GLU A 37 12.32 -19.19 9.67
N ASN A 38 11.67 -20.02 10.47
CA ASN A 38 10.23 -20.23 10.39
C ASN A 38 9.43 -18.94 10.59
N GLU A 39 9.87 -18.06 11.49
CA GLU A 39 9.25 -16.76 11.70
C GLU A 39 9.43 -15.81 10.51
N VAL A 40 10.60 -15.82 9.87
CA VAL A 40 10.85 -15.09 8.63
C VAL A 40 9.92 -15.59 7.52
N GLU A 41 9.78 -16.90 7.36
CA GLU A 41 8.86 -17.48 6.38
C GLU A 41 7.40 -17.13 6.67
N ARG A 42 6.97 -17.18 7.94
CA ARG A 42 5.63 -16.76 8.37
C ARG A 42 5.34 -15.32 7.93
N ILE A 43 6.24 -14.39 8.21
CA ILE A 43 6.10 -12.97 7.86
C ILE A 43 6.05 -12.77 6.34
N LEU A 44 6.88 -13.50 5.58
CA LEU A 44 6.89 -13.40 4.12
C LEU A 44 5.62 -13.98 3.48
N LYS A 45 5.02 -14.98 4.12
CA LYS A 45 3.75 -15.60 3.68
C LYS A 45 2.51 -14.81 4.13
N ALA A 46 2.64 -14.03 5.20
CA ALA A 46 1.56 -13.20 5.73
C ALA A 46 1.00 -12.24 4.67
N PHE A 47 -0.29 -11.93 4.78
CA PHE A 47 -0.95 -11.08 3.81
C PHE A 47 -0.47 -9.62 3.92
N LYS A 48 0.19 -9.12 2.86
CA LYS A 48 0.85 -7.81 2.83
C LYS A 48 -0.06 -6.59 3.07
N LEU A 49 -1.37 -6.71 2.83
CA LEU A 49 -2.33 -5.63 3.08
C LEU A 49 -2.91 -5.70 4.50
N ASN A 50 -2.56 -6.70 5.30
CA ASN A 50 -2.98 -6.83 6.69
C ASN A 50 -1.78 -6.75 7.65
N PRO A 51 -1.46 -5.54 8.15
CA PRO A 51 -0.40 -5.33 9.13
C PRO A 51 -0.54 -6.15 10.42
N TYR A 52 -1.75 -6.45 10.87
CA TYR A 52 -1.98 -7.25 12.09
C TYR A 52 -1.50 -8.70 11.92
N GLU A 53 -1.70 -9.29 10.74
CA GLU A 53 -1.25 -10.65 10.43
C GLU A 53 0.28 -10.76 10.39
N ILE A 54 0.95 -9.71 9.88
CA ILE A 54 2.41 -9.61 9.85
C ILE A 54 2.98 -9.59 11.28
N LEU A 55 2.39 -8.80 12.17
CA LEU A 55 2.83 -8.65 13.56
C LEU A 55 2.30 -9.75 14.52
N ASP A 56 1.50 -10.68 14.00
CA ASP A 56 0.81 -11.72 14.78
C ASP A 56 -0.02 -11.13 15.93
N LEU A 57 -0.84 -10.13 15.58
CA LEU A 57 -1.71 -9.40 16.48
C LEU A 57 -3.17 -9.50 16.02
N THR A 58 -4.08 -9.25 16.96
CA THR A 58 -5.51 -9.08 16.68
C THR A 58 -5.84 -7.61 16.44
N ASP A 59 -7.00 -7.36 15.84
CA ASP A 59 -7.56 -6.02 15.58
C ASP A 59 -7.87 -5.23 16.86
N VAL A 60 -7.95 -5.91 18.02
CA VAL A 60 -8.11 -5.28 19.34
C VAL A 60 -6.77 -4.85 19.98
N ALA A 61 -5.63 -5.10 19.35
CA ALA A 61 -4.32 -4.83 19.94
C ALA A 61 -4.07 -3.34 20.20
N THR A 62 -3.57 -3.00 21.38
CA THR A 62 -3.26 -1.60 21.72
C THR A 62 -2.02 -1.09 20.98
N PRO A 63 -1.85 0.24 20.80
CA PRO A 63 -0.63 0.82 20.21
C PRO A 63 0.67 0.44 20.94
N GLU A 64 0.57 0.15 22.23
CA GLU A 64 1.71 -0.31 23.03
C GLU A 64 2.07 -1.77 22.70
N GLU A 65 1.07 -2.64 22.52
CA GLU A 65 1.25 -4.05 22.17
C GLU A 65 1.86 -4.23 20.79
N ILE A 66 1.24 -3.65 19.76
CA ILE A 66 1.90 -2.69 18.88
C ILE A 66 3.43 -2.75 18.77
N LYS A 67 4.00 -1.70 19.37
CA LYS A 67 5.43 -1.41 19.46
C LYS A 67 6.19 -2.52 20.18
N ARG A 68 5.61 -3.14 21.20
CA ARG A 68 6.26 -4.22 21.97
C ARG A 68 6.51 -5.44 21.07
N LYS A 69 5.50 -5.89 20.32
CA LYS A 69 5.62 -7.00 19.38
C LYS A 69 6.59 -6.68 18.25
N TYR A 70 6.52 -5.48 17.69
CA TYR A 70 7.50 -5.03 16.70
C TYR A 70 8.93 -5.12 17.23
N ARG A 71 9.20 -4.59 18.44
CA ARG A 71 10.55 -4.65 19.05
C ARG A 71 11.01 -6.09 19.29
N GLN A 72 10.11 -6.96 19.76
CA GLN A 72 10.42 -8.36 19.99
C GLN A 72 10.77 -9.07 18.67
N LEU A 73 9.93 -8.94 17.65
CA LEU A 73 10.11 -9.60 16.36
C LEU A 73 11.31 -9.05 15.60
N SER A 74 11.50 -7.72 15.57
CA SER A 74 12.63 -7.09 14.88
C SER A 74 13.99 -7.54 15.42
N LEU A 75 14.11 -7.72 16.74
CA LEU A 75 15.32 -8.27 17.35
C LEU A 75 15.50 -9.77 17.08
N PHE A 76 14.40 -10.50 16.92
CA PHE A 76 14.40 -11.94 16.68
C PHE A 76 14.78 -12.28 15.23
N ILE A 77 14.22 -11.55 14.26
CA ILE A 77 14.43 -11.78 12.81
C ILE A 77 15.51 -10.86 12.20
N HIS A 78 16.25 -10.12 13.02
CA HIS A 78 17.24 -9.15 12.52
C HIS A 78 18.21 -9.82 11.53
N PRO A 79 18.50 -9.20 10.36
CA PRO A 79 19.31 -9.82 9.31
C PRO A 79 20.75 -10.12 9.73
N ASP A 80 21.28 -9.41 10.74
CA ASP A 80 22.60 -9.71 11.33
C ASP A 80 22.62 -11.00 12.17
N LYS A 81 21.49 -11.35 12.78
CA LYS A 81 21.41 -12.54 13.64
C LYS A 81 20.98 -13.77 12.85
N THR A 82 20.09 -13.59 11.87
CA THR A 82 19.39 -14.69 11.17
C THR A 82 20.01 -14.92 9.80
N SER A 83 20.50 -16.14 9.54
CA SER A 83 21.18 -16.52 8.30
C SER A 83 20.28 -16.64 7.06
N HIS A 84 18.98 -16.37 7.19
CA HIS A 84 18.02 -16.52 6.10
C HIS A 84 18.19 -15.43 5.03
N VAL A 85 18.28 -15.82 3.76
CA VAL A 85 18.55 -14.92 2.62
C VAL A 85 17.53 -13.77 2.53
N ARG A 86 16.28 -14.04 2.89
CA ARG A 86 15.17 -13.07 2.85
C ARG A 86 14.83 -12.43 4.19
N ALA A 87 15.72 -12.53 5.20
CA ALA A 87 15.54 -11.83 6.47
C ALA A 87 15.40 -10.30 6.29
N PRO A 88 16.14 -9.63 5.38
CA PRO A 88 15.94 -8.20 5.11
C PRO A 88 14.52 -7.88 4.62
N ASP A 89 13.99 -8.65 3.65
CA ASP A 89 12.64 -8.47 3.12
C ASP A 89 11.57 -8.58 4.23
N ALA A 90 11.71 -9.57 5.11
CA ALA A 90 10.79 -9.79 6.22
C ALA A 90 10.87 -8.64 7.24
N PHE A 91 12.08 -8.15 7.52
CA PHE A 91 12.29 -7.01 8.40
C PHE A 91 11.64 -5.73 7.85
N ASP A 92 11.76 -5.49 6.54
CA ASP A 92 11.13 -4.34 5.89
C ASP A 92 9.60 -4.42 5.93
N LEU A 93 9.02 -5.60 5.73
CA LEU A 93 7.57 -5.83 5.91
C LEU A 93 7.14 -5.55 7.34
N LEU A 94 7.89 -6.03 8.33
CA LEU A 94 7.62 -5.82 9.73
C LEU A 94 7.64 -4.32 10.10
N LYS A 95 8.64 -3.59 9.59
CA LYS A 95 8.79 -2.14 9.77
C LYS A 95 7.64 -1.37 9.11
N LYS A 96 7.25 -1.77 7.90
CA LYS A 96 6.10 -1.18 7.20
C LYS A 96 4.80 -1.40 7.98
N ALA A 97 4.58 -2.61 8.49
CA ALA A 97 3.40 -2.95 9.28
C ALA A 97 3.28 -2.11 10.56
N GLU A 98 4.39 -1.94 11.30
CA GLU A 98 4.40 -1.07 12.49
C GLU A 98 4.14 0.40 12.12
N SER A 99 4.73 0.90 11.04
CA SER A 99 4.50 2.27 10.59
C SER A 99 3.05 2.54 10.18
N GLU A 100 2.37 1.57 9.57
CA GLU A 100 0.97 1.68 9.18
C GLU A 100 0.04 1.64 10.39
N LEU A 101 0.31 0.76 11.36
CA LEU A 101 -0.49 0.66 12.59
C LEU A 101 -0.23 1.78 13.60
N SER A 102 0.95 2.40 13.54
CA SER A 102 1.29 3.59 14.35
C SER A 102 0.59 4.86 13.84
N ASP A 103 0.17 4.89 12.56
CA ASP A 103 -0.64 5.98 12.01
C ASP A 103 -2.13 5.76 12.35
N LYS A 104 -2.68 6.67 13.17
CA LYS A 104 -4.07 6.58 13.64
C LYS A 104 -5.07 6.54 12.49
N ALA A 105 -4.86 7.33 11.43
CA ALA A 105 -5.82 7.42 10.33
C ALA A 105 -5.86 6.13 9.50
N LYS A 106 -4.69 5.58 9.18
CA LYS A 106 -4.59 4.30 8.45
C LYS A 106 -5.09 3.13 9.26
N ARG A 107 -4.80 3.14 10.57
CA ARG A 107 -5.32 2.13 11.48
C ARG A 107 -6.84 2.15 11.55
N GLU A 108 -7.46 3.34 11.62
CA GLU A 108 -8.91 3.46 11.64
C GLU A 108 -9.57 2.97 10.34
N GLU A 109 -8.97 3.25 9.18
CA GLU A 109 -9.38 2.72 7.87
C GLU A 109 -9.33 1.17 7.89
N LEU A 110 -8.19 0.60 8.31
CA LEU A 110 -7.99 -0.84 8.40
C LEU A 110 -8.99 -1.51 9.37
N ASP A 111 -9.17 -0.94 10.57
CA ASP A 111 -10.08 -1.45 11.59
C ASP A 111 -11.54 -1.38 11.10
N ALA A 112 -11.92 -0.35 10.35
CA ALA A 112 -13.24 -0.24 9.75
C ALA A 112 -13.49 -1.37 8.73
N VAL A 113 -12.49 -1.71 7.91
CA VAL A 113 -12.59 -2.78 6.91
C VAL A 113 -12.70 -4.14 7.57
N ILE A 114 -11.91 -4.40 8.62
CA ILE A 114 -11.99 -5.66 9.38
C ILE A 114 -13.35 -5.80 10.07
N LYS A 115 -13.87 -4.72 10.67
CA LYS A 115 -15.23 -4.71 11.25
C LYS A 115 -16.30 -4.95 10.21
N GLN A 116 -16.17 -4.36 9.02
CA GLN A 116 -17.10 -4.58 7.92
C GLN A 116 -17.07 -6.04 7.46
N ALA A 117 -15.88 -6.63 7.32
CA ALA A 117 -15.72 -8.04 6.99
C ALA A 117 -16.40 -8.95 8.03
N ARG A 118 -16.29 -8.61 9.32
CA ARG A 118 -16.99 -9.32 10.41
C ARG A 118 -18.51 -9.28 10.25
N ILE A 119 -19.05 -8.09 10.03
CA ILE A 119 -20.50 -7.89 9.87
C ILE A 119 -21.01 -8.65 8.65
N GLU A 120 -20.27 -8.60 7.55
CA GLU A 120 -20.65 -9.30 6.32
C GLU A 120 -20.62 -10.82 6.50
N LEU A 121 -19.58 -11.36 7.16
CA LEU A 121 -19.50 -12.79 7.46
C LEU A 121 -20.66 -13.26 8.35
N LEU A 122 -20.99 -12.51 9.41
CA LEU A 122 -22.15 -12.82 10.25
C LEU A 122 -23.45 -12.80 9.45
N ARG A 123 -23.61 -11.85 8.52
CA ARG A 123 -24.77 -11.74 7.64
C ARG A 123 -24.88 -12.93 6.68
N GLU A 124 -23.77 -13.36 6.08
CA GLU A 124 -23.70 -14.54 5.21
C GLU A 124 -24.11 -15.82 5.96
N MET A 125 -23.76 -15.90 7.24
CA MET A 125 -24.16 -17.00 8.12
C MET A 125 -25.55 -16.83 8.73
N THR A 126 -26.30 -15.79 8.34
CA THR A 126 -27.62 -15.45 8.91
C THR A 126 -27.62 -15.29 10.43
N LEU A 127 -26.48 -14.88 10.99
CA LEU A 127 -26.30 -14.64 12.42
C LEU A 127 -26.49 -13.15 12.77
N PRO A 128 -26.87 -12.83 14.02
CA PRO A 128 -26.93 -11.46 14.48
C PRO A 128 -25.55 -10.78 14.43
N THR A 129 -25.49 -9.53 13.96
CA THR A 129 -24.23 -8.76 13.83
C THR A 129 -23.60 -8.38 15.16
N ASN A 130 -24.36 -8.46 16.25
CA ASN A 130 -23.94 -8.12 17.61
C ASN A 130 -23.40 -9.32 18.40
N LEU A 131 -23.27 -10.49 17.76
CA LEU A 131 -22.71 -11.68 18.41
C LEU A 131 -21.28 -11.40 18.86
N THR A 132 -20.86 -11.95 20.00
CA THR A 132 -19.46 -11.89 20.46
C THR A 132 -18.69 -13.08 19.90
N ASP A 133 -17.36 -12.96 19.83
CA ASP A 133 -16.49 -14.01 19.26
C ASP A 133 -16.46 -15.30 20.10
N ASP A 134 -16.84 -15.22 21.39
CA ASP A 134 -16.87 -16.35 22.33
C ASP A 134 -18.21 -17.11 22.37
N ASP A 135 -19.15 -16.78 21.47
CA ASP A 135 -20.46 -17.45 21.46
C ASP A 135 -20.32 -18.93 21.04
N SER A 136 -21.05 -19.82 21.72
CA SER A 136 -21.09 -21.26 21.41
C SER A 136 -21.49 -21.56 19.96
N LYS A 137 -22.20 -20.65 19.29
CA LYS A 137 -22.53 -20.77 17.86
C LYS A 137 -21.32 -20.61 16.96
N LEU A 138 -20.28 -19.92 17.42
CA LEU A 138 -19.02 -19.71 16.71
C LEU A 138 -17.96 -20.76 17.07
N SER A 139 -18.14 -21.46 18.18
CA SER A 139 -17.27 -22.57 18.59
C SER A 139 -17.66 -23.86 17.86
N GLY A 140 -16.71 -24.43 17.11
CA GLY A 140 -16.91 -25.67 16.36
C GLY A 140 -17.19 -25.54 14.86
N LEU A 141 -17.14 -24.34 14.28
CA LEU A 141 -17.17 -24.20 12.81
C LEU A 141 -15.91 -24.81 12.18
N THR A 142 -16.09 -25.39 10.99
CA THR A 142 -15.00 -25.84 10.13
C THR A 142 -15.16 -25.20 8.75
N PRO A 143 -14.25 -24.31 8.30
CA PRO A 143 -13.05 -23.82 9.00
C PRO A 143 -13.38 -22.98 10.25
N SER A 144 -12.41 -22.76 11.13
CA SER A 144 -12.63 -22.05 12.40
C SER A 144 -13.07 -20.59 12.17
N TRP A 145 -13.79 -20.00 13.14
CA TRP A 145 -14.20 -18.59 13.07
C TRP A 145 -13.05 -17.64 12.74
N LYS A 146 -11.89 -17.84 13.38
CA LYS A 146 -10.67 -17.03 13.13
C LYS A 146 -10.13 -17.20 11.71
N GLU A 147 -10.26 -18.37 11.10
CA GLU A 147 -9.84 -18.60 9.71
C GLU A 147 -10.80 -17.97 8.72
N GLN A 148 -12.10 -18.10 8.96
CA GLN A 148 -13.12 -17.46 8.12
C GLN A 148 -13.01 -15.93 8.18
N MET A 149 -12.83 -15.37 9.38
CA MET A 149 -12.59 -13.95 9.59
C MET A 149 -11.35 -13.46 8.85
N ARG A 150 -10.23 -14.18 8.94
CA ARG A 150 -9.00 -13.86 8.19
C ARG A 150 -9.22 -13.93 6.67
N ALA A 151 -9.95 -14.94 6.19
CA ALA A 151 -10.26 -15.09 4.77
C ALA A 151 -11.16 -13.95 4.27
N LYS A 152 -12.20 -13.60 5.01
CA LYS A 152 -13.13 -12.52 4.64
C LYS A 152 -12.47 -11.14 4.70
N ALA A 153 -11.68 -10.88 5.76
CA ALA A 153 -10.91 -9.64 5.86
C ALA A 153 -9.91 -9.51 4.70
N LYS A 154 -9.26 -10.60 4.30
CA LYS A 154 -8.37 -10.63 3.13
C LYS A 154 -9.10 -10.29 1.84
N GLU A 155 -10.28 -10.87 1.59
CA GLU A 155 -11.12 -10.55 0.43
C GLU A 155 -11.46 -9.06 0.39
N MET A 156 -12.00 -8.53 1.49
CA MET A 156 -12.40 -7.13 1.63
C MET A 156 -11.25 -6.14 1.41
N LEU A 157 -10.07 -6.43 1.96
CA LEU A 157 -8.87 -5.61 1.77
C LEU A 157 -8.37 -5.63 0.32
N ILE A 158 -8.46 -6.77 -0.36
CA ILE A 158 -8.12 -6.86 -1.80
C ILE A 158 -9.09 -6.00 -2.62
N ASP A 159 -10.38 -6.13 -2.36
CA ASP A 159 -11.41 -5.40 -3.08
C ASP A 159 -11.30 -3.89 -2.90
N GLU A 160 -11.01 -3.45 -1.68
CA GLU A 160 -10.77 -2.04 -1.40
C GLU A 160 -9.52 -1.50 -2.07
N GLU A 161 -8.41 -2.23 -2.03
CA GLU A 161 -7.18 -1.85 -2.74
C GLU A 161 -7.40 -1.78 -4.26
N VAL A 162 -8.15 -2.73 -4.83
CA VAL A 162 -8.54 -2.70 -6.25
C VAL A 162 -9.43 -1.49 -6.54
N ARG A 163 -10.40 -1.18 -5.68
CA ARG A 163 -11.27 -0.01 -5.80
C ARG A 163 -10.47 1.29 -5.74
N ARG A 164 -9.54 1.40 -4.78
CA ARG A 164 -8.64 2.54 -4.60
C ARG A 164 -7.78 2.76 -5.85
N ARG A 165 -7.17 1.71 -6.39
CA ARG A 165 -6.38 1.78 -7.65
C ARG A 165 -7.21 2.21 -8.84
N LYS A 166 -8.43 1.68 -8.98
CA LYS A 166 -9.36 2.08 -10.05
C LYS A 166 -9.75 3.55 -9.92
N ALA A 167 -10.07 4.01 -8.71
CA ALA A 167 -10.43 5.40 -8.45
C ALA A 167 -9.27 6.36 -8.78
N VAL A 168 -8.05 6.06 -8.35
CA VAL A 168 -6.86 6.87 -8.67
C VAL A 168 -6.63 6.93 -10.19
N LYS A 169 -6.73 5.79 -10.88
CA LYS A 169 -6.59 5.73 -12.33
C LYS A 169 -7.67 6.54 -13.05
N MET A 170 -8.92 6.45 -12.59
CA MET A 170 -10.03 7.22 -13.14
C MET A 170 -9.83 8.73 -12.92
N ASN A 171 -9.43 9.15 -11.72
CA ASN A 171 -9.18 10.55 -11.40
C ASN A 171 -8.07 11.14 -12.27
N LEU A 172 -6.95 10.42 -12.44
CA LEU A 172 -5.86 10.87 -13.31
C LEU A 172 -6.28 10.96 -14.78
N ALA A 173 -7.09 10.01 -15.26
CA ALA A 173 -7.62 10.06 -16.61
C ALA A 173 -8.56 11.26 -16.82
N ASN A 174 -9.42 11.55 -15.83
CA ASN A 174 -10.31 12.71 -15.85
C ASN A 174 -9.53 14.03 -15.83
N GLU A 175 -8.53 14.15 -14.94
CA GLU A 175 -7.64 15.31 -14.87
C GLU A 175 -6.91 15.53 -16.20
N GLY A 176 -6.40 14.46 -16.82
CA GLY A 176 -5.76 14.53 -18.14
C GLY A 176 -6.73 14.96 -19.25
N LEU A 177 -7.97 14.48 -19.23
CA LEU A 177 -8.99 14.89 -20.19
C LEU A 177 -9.40 16.36 -20.00
N GLU A 178 -9.55 16.82 -18.76
CA GLU A 178 -9.84 18.24 -18.47
C GLU A 178 -8.68 19.15 -18.87
N ALA A 179 -7.43 18.75 -18.59
CA ALA A 179 -6.25 19.48 -19.01
C ALA A 179 -6.19 19.62 -20.54
N ARG A 180 -6.43 18.52 -21.28
CA ARG A 180 -6.43 18.55 -22.75
C ARG A 180 -7.54 19.42 -23.32
N LYS A 181 -8.74 19.39 -22.73
CA LYS A 181 -9.85 20.29 -23.12
C LYS A 181 -9.49 21.76 -22.90
N LYS A 182 -8.87 22.08 -21.76
CA LYS A 182 -8.45 23.44 -21.43
C LYS A 182 -7.35 23.95 -22.37
N GLU A 183 -6.40 23.09 -22.72
CA GLU A 183 -5.36 23.40 -23.71
C GLU A 183 -5.96 23.63 -25.10
N GLU A 184 -6.89 22.78 -25.52
CA GLU A 184 -7.60 22.92 -26.80
C GLU A 184 -8.41 24.22 -26.86
N GLU A 185 -9.10 24.61 -25.78
CA GLU A 185 -9.82 25.88 -25.71
C GLU A 185 -8.89 27.09 -25.81
N VAL A 186 -7.75 27.06 -25.10
CA VAL A 186 -6.74 28.12 -25.18
C VAL A 186 -6.14 28.19 -26.57
N ALA A 187 -5.83 27.05 -27.20
CA ALA A 187 -5.29 26.98 -28.55
C ALA A 187 -6.32 27.48 -29.58
N ALA A 188 -7.60 27.13 -29.44
CA ALA A 188 -8.68 27.62 -30.30
C ALA A 188 -8.86 29.14 -30.15
N ARG A 189 -8.82 29.65 -28.91
CA ARG A 189 -8.85 31.09 -28.65
C ARG A 189 -7.64 31.81 -29.25
N LYS A 190 -6.45 31.22 -29.14
CA LYS A 190 -5.23 31.74 -29.74
C LYS A 190 -5.32 31.75 -31.27
N ARG A 191 -5.72 30.64 -31.89
CA ARG A 191 -5.93 30.54 -33.34
C ARG A 191 -6.93 31.60 -33.81
N LYS A 192 -8.07 31.74 -33.14
CA LYS A 192 -9.06 32.76 -33.49
C LYS A 192 -8.50 34.17 -33.39
N ALA A 193 -7.73 34.47 -32.33
CA ALA A 193 -7.10 35.77 -32.17
C ALA A 193 -6.04 36.05 -33.27
N GLU A 194 -5.28 35.04 -33.69
CA GLU A 194 -4.33 35.13 -34.80
C GLU A 194 -5.04 35.34 -36.14
N ASP A 195 -6.13 34.59 -36.39
CA ASP A 195 -6.96 34.74 -37.58
C ASP A 195 -7.57 36.15 -37.66
N ASP A 196 -8.17 36.64 -36.58
CA ASP A 196 -8.74 37.99 -36.49
C ASP A 196 -7.66 39.07 -36.70
N ALA A 197 -6.47 38.91 -36.09
CA ALA A 197 -5.35 39.82 -36.29
C ALA A 197 -4.87 39.84 -37.75
N SER A 198 -4.78 38.67 -38.39
CA SER A 198 -4.40 38.57 -39.81
C SER A 198 -5.45 39.19 -40.74
N TRP A 199 -6.75 39.06 -40.41
CA TRP A 199 -7.85 39.66 -41.13
C TRP A 199 -7.81 41.19 -41.07
N GLU A 200 -7.53 41.74 -39.88
CA GLU A 200 -7.36 43.18 -39.67
C GLU A 200 -6.09 43.72 -40.33
N ALA A 201 -4.96 43.01 -40.25
CA ALA A 201 -3.73 43.41 -40.94
C ALA A 201 -3.94 43.51 -42.46
N ASN A 202 -4.69 42.57 -43.05
CA ASN A 202 -5.01 42.57 -44.47
C ASN A 202 -6.21 43.48 -44.84
N ARG A 203 -6.78 44.22 -43.88
CA ARG A 203 -7.99 45.04 -44.08
C ARG A 203 -7.80 46.13 -45.13
N GLU A 204 -6.74 46.92 -45.04
CA GLU A 204 -6.47 48.03 -45.99
C GLU A 204 -6.31 47.50 -47.42
N GLN A 205 -5.61 46.38 -47.61
CA GLN A 205 -5.46 45.76 -48.93
C GLN A 205 -6.79 45.25 -49.50
N ARG A 206 -7.65 44.64 -48.65
CA ARG A 206 -8.99 44.19 -49.04
C ARG A 206 -9.91 45.37 -49.37
N VAL A 207 -9.92 46.41 -48.54
CA VAL A 207 -10.70 47.63 -48.77
C VAL A 207 -10.21 48.35 -50.02
N GLY A 208 -8.89 48.45 -50.24
CA GLY A 208 -8.29 48.99 -51.45
C GLY A 208 -8.69 48.21 -52.70
N SER A 209 -8.62 46.87 -52.66
CA SER A 209 -9.07 45.99 -53.75
C SER A 209 -10.57 46.16 -54.04
N TRP A 210 -11.40 46.30 -53.00
CA TRP A 210 -12.83 46.52 -53.15
C TRP A 210 -13.15 47.91 -53.73
N ARG A 211 -12.46 48.97 -53.27
CA ARG A 211 -12.57 50.32 -53.86
C ARG A 211 -12.18 50.33 -55.33
N ASN A 212 -11.13 49.60 -55.70
CA ASN A 212 -10.68 49.44 -57.08
C ASN A 212 -11.70 48.65 -57.94
N PHE A 213 -12.30 47.60 -57.38
CA PHE A 213 -13.36 46.86 -58.06
C PHE A 213 -14.61 47.75 -58.28
N ALA A 214 -15.04 48.50 -57.27
CA ALA A 214 -16.17 49.41 -57.36
C ALA A 214 -15.94 50.55 -58.35
N SER A 215 -14.74 51.13 -58.37
CA SER A 215 -14.37 52.18 -59.33
C SER A 215 -14.27 51.65 -60.76
N THR A 216 -13.75 50.43 -60.95
CA THR A 216 -13.69 49.74 -62.25
C THR A 216 -15.10 49.43 -62.78
N ASN A 217 -16.02 48.99 -61.91
CA ASN A 217 -17.40 48.75 -62.30
C ASN A 217 -18.14 50.04 -62.67
N LYS A 218 -17.89 51.16 -61.96
CA LYS A 218 -18.38 52.50 -62.34
C LYS A 218 -17.81 52.97 -63.69
N LYS A 219 -16.53 52.71 -63.98
CA LYS A 219 -15.92 52.99 -65.30
C LYS A 219 -16.55 52.15 -66.42
N LYS A 220 -16.78 50.84 -66.20
CA LYS A 220 -17.51 49.99 -67.17
C LYS A 220 -18.94 50.48 -67.42
N LYS A 221 -19.64 50.96 -66.39
CA LYS A 221 -21.00 51.53 -66.54
C LYS A 221 -20.99 52.86 -67.31
N LYS A 222 -20.01 53.74 -67.07
CA LYS A 222 -19.82 54.98 -67.86
C LYS A 222 -19.45 54.70 -69.32
N ASN A 223 -18.56 53.74 -69.59
CA ASN A 223 -18.24 53.36 -70.98
C ASN A 223 -19.42 52.72 -71.71
N LYS A 224 -20.28 51.96 -71.03
CA LYS A 224 -21.53 51.46 -71.63
C LYS A 224 -22.52 52.57 -71.99
N ILE A 225 -22.56 53.66 -71.23
CA ILE A 225 -23.42 54.81 -71.49
C ILE A 225 -22.86 55.67 -72.65
N ALA A 226 -21.53 55.81 -72.75
CA ALA A 226 -20.87 56.55 -73.82
C ALA A 226 -20.87 55.86 -75.20
N VAL A 227 -21.20 54.57 -75.29
CA VAL A 227 -21.34 53.81 -76.55
C VAL A 227 -22.78 53.86 -77.10
N LEU A 228 -23.72 54.42 -76.34
CA LEU A 228 -25.17 54.48 -76.66
C LEU A 228 -25.68 55.89 -76.97
N GLY A 229 -24.79 56.87 -77.13
CA GLY A 229 -25.09 58.23 -77.60
C GLY A 229 -24.12 58.62 -78.70
#